data_AF-A0A418CYJ5-F1
#
_entry.id   AF-A0A418CYJ5-F1
#
_cell.length_a   1.000
_cell.length_b   1.000
_cell.length_c   1.000
_cell.angle_alpha   90.00
_cell.angle_beta   90.00
_cell.angle_gamma   90.00
#
_symmetry.space_group_name_H-M   'P 1'
#
loop_
_entity.id
_entity.type
_entity.pdbx_description
1 polymer ?
#
loop_
_entity_poly.entity_id
_entity_poly.type
_entity_poly.pdbx_seq_one_letter_code
_entity_poly.pdbx_strand_id
1 'polypeptide(L)'
;DNFLGSSNLYDVAKRNNFWDGQSDFDFTVAYAEPFDADTSKIVTRRQWRVLTLANPKLNLSPFTDVYGTDYPFSVETGRVLTVHDIMRIQRDHYENTPFDLTQGPASGPYGNPARYGTGPNVTAPAWSNGQRMIFERPISYHTTAYSYVTSLHPTNDNLSLLWFGPYAPHATSYVPIYTKVSSVPALTSHGSLRRFDLNVSFWLNALIGNYAGHFYKHAMPAVVAVQLALEKSAADAQQEVQATAVSILAREGEAALVAHLTAASDKFATSAHEAFYALFVDVVTRFHDGSIFSDFASESMTVSAMGYPSWWLEEVGYFGPKAANGVAVTGALVLGVVTVVALAVGLGFWLGRRTSTVKSKGYAFIK
;
A
#
# COMPACT_ATOMS: atom_id res chain seq x y z
N ASP A 1 3.77 -9.10 37.76
CA ASP A 1 2.64 -10.03 37.56
C ASP A 1 2.02 -10.02 36.16
N ASN A 2 2.56 -9.25 35.19
CA ASN A 2 1.97 -9.14 33.84
C ASN A 2 2.59 -10.07 32.78
N PHE A 3 3.55 -10.92 33.16
CA PHE A 3 4.26 -11.81 32.24
C PHE A 3 4.16 -13.25 32.74
N LEU A 4 3.95 -14.18 31.81
CA LEU A 4 3.98 -15.62 32.04
C LEU A 4 5.02 -16.22 31.09
N GLY A 5 5.80 -17.18 31.59
CA GLY A 5 6.84 -17.85 30.83
C GLY A 5 7.16 -19.22 31.44
N SER A 6 7.95 -20.02 30.72
CA SER A 6 8.42 -21.31 31.24
C SER A 6 9.22 -21.10 32.53
N SER A 7 9.04 -21.98 33.52
CA SER A 7 9.72 -21.83 34.83
C SER A 7 11.25 -21.87 34.74
N ASN A 8 11.80 -22.48 33.69
CA ASN A 8 13.23 -22.57 33.42
C ASN A 8 13.74 -21.53 32.40
N LEU A 9 12.94 -20.51 32.03
CA LEU A 9 13.29 -19.52 31.01
C LEU A 9 14.70 -18.95 31.23
N TYR A 10 14.94 -18.36 32.40
CA TYR A 10 16.22 -17.74 32.73
C TYR A 10 17.37 -18.75 32.80
N ASP A 11 17.14 -19.93 33.36
CA ASP A 11 18.16 -20.99 33.45
C ASP A 11 18.59 -21.46 32.06
N VAL A 12 17.63 -21.59 31.14
CA VAL A 12 17.89 -21.94 29.74
C VAL A 12 18.69 -20.85 29.04
N ALA A 13 18.36 -19.57 29.27
CA ALA A 13 19.13 -18.46 28.67
C ALA A 13 20.58 -18.44 29.21
N LYS A 14 20.76 -18.54 30.53
CA LYS A 14 22.09 -18.53 31.16
C LYS A 14 22.97 -19.70 30.72
N ARG A 15 22.44 -20.93 30.78
CA ARG A 15 23.23 -22.14 30.48
C ARG A 15 23.67 -22.24 29.02
N ASN A 16 22.98 -21.54 28.11
CA ASN A 16 23.31 -21.48 26.68
C ASN A 16 24.07 -20.20 26.30
N ASN A 17 24.45 -19.36 27.27
CA ASN A 17 25.12 -18.08 27.05
C ASN A 17 24.31 -17.08 26.19
N PHE A 18 22.98 -17.15 26.25
CA PHE A 18 22.09 -16.17 25.62
C PHE A 18 21.89 -14.94 26.49
N TRP A 19 22.16 -15.07 27.79
CA TRP A 19 22.09 -13.99 28.77
C TRP A 19 23.17 -14.19 29.82
N ASP A 20 23.85 -13.12 30.21
CA ASP A 20 24.94 -13.13 31.20
C ASP A 20 24.44 -13.37 32.64
N GLY A 21 23.13 -13.27 32.86
CA GLY A 21 22.51 -13.39 34.17
C GLY A 21 22.70 -12.17 35.07
N GLN A 22 23.24 -11.07 34.55
CA GLN A 22 23.57 -9.84 35.27
C GLN A 22 22.87 -8.62 34.65
N SER A 23 22.87 -8.52 33.33
CA SER A 23 22.18 -7.48 32.55
C SER A 23 20.65 -7.62 32.64
N ASP A 24 19.92 -6.56 32.29
CA ASP A 24 18.47 -6.65 32.15
C ASP A 24 18.09 -7.70 31.09
N PHE A 25 17.11 -8.54 31.41
CA PHE A 25 16.72 -9.63 30.53
C PHE A 25 15.78 -9.14 29.42
N ASP A 26 16.30 -9.06 28.19
CA ASP A 26 15.50 -8.87 26.98
C ASP A 26 15.23 -10.22 26.31
N PHE A 27 13.95 -10.63 26.29
CA PHE A 27 13.54 -11.91 25.71
C PHE A 27 13.85 -12.01 24.21
N THR A 28 13.69 -10.91 23.48
CA THR A 28 13.94 -10.86 22.02
C THR A 28 15.44 -11.03 21.76
N VAL A 29 16.29 -10.31 22.48
CA VAL A 29 17.75 -10.44 22.34
C VAL A 29 18.22 -11.84 22.74
N ALA A 30 17.67 -12.42 23.80
CA ALA A 30 18.07 -13.74 24.28
C ALA A 30 17.65 -14.89 23.35
N TYR A 31 16.53 -14.76 22.62
CA TYR A 31 15.94 -15.91 21.92
C TYR A 31 15.63 -15.71 20.44
N ALA A 32 15.65 -14.49 19.91
CA ALA A 32 15.39 -14.27 18.49
C ALA A 32 16.65 -14.53 17.66
N GLU A 33 16.48 -15.20 16.52
CA GLU A 33 17.51 -15.26 15.48
C GLU A 33 17.72 -13.84 14.92
N PRO A 34 18.95 -13.29 14.97
CA PRO A 34 19.22 -11.98 14.39
C PRO A 34 19.12 -12.04 12.87
N PHE A 35 18.38 -11.09 12.30
CA PHE A 35 18.54 -10.76 10.89
C PHE A 35 19.80 -9.91 10.67
N ASP A 36 20.31 -9.91 9.43
CA ASP A 36 21.22 -8.84 9.02
C ASP A 36 20.49 -7.47 9.05
N ALA A 37 21.26 -6.39 9.14
CA ALA A 37 20.74 -5.04 9.33
C ALA A 37 19.82 -4.55 8.20
N ASP A 38 19.94 -5.09 6.99
CA ASP A 38 19.04 -4.76 5.90
C ASP A 38 17.76 -5.58 6.01
N THR A 39 17.88 -6.90 6.19
CA THR A 39 16.73 -7.80 6.33
C THR A 39 15.85 -7.47 7.53
N SER A 40 16.41 -7.00 8.65
CA SER A 40 15.63 -6.63 9.84
C SER A 40 14.55 -5.57 9.53
N LYS A 41 14.80 -4.68 8.56
CA LYS A 41 13.88 -3.61 8.14
C LYS A 41 12.53 -4.14 7.66
N ILE A 42 12.47 -5.37 7.14
CA ILE A 42 11.19 -5.99 6.75
C ILE A 42 10.28 -6.25 7.96
N VAL A 43 10.81 -6.25 9.18
CA VAL A 43 10.06 -6.47 10.42
C VAL A 43 9.97 -5.17 11.22
N THR A 44 11.11 -4.55 11.52
CA THR A 44 11.19 -3.41 12.45
C THR A 44 10.43 -2.18 11.93
N ARG A 45 10.41 -1.93 10.62
CA ARG A 45 9.62 -0.83 10.06
C ARG A 45 8.12 -1.06 10.19
N ARG A 46 7.64 -2.30 10.15
CA ARG A 46 6.21 -2.60 10.40
C ARG A 46 5.87 -2.33 11.87
N GLN A 47 6.75 -2.67 12.80
CA GLN A 47 6.58 -2.33 14.22
C GLN A 47 6.50 -0.81 14.40
N TRP A 48 7.47 -0.06 13.88
CA TRP A 48 7.45 1.41 13.86
C TRP A 48 6.13 1.95 13.29
N ARG A 49 5.72 1.44 12.13
CA ARG A 49 4.55 1.93 11.42
C ARG A 49 3.26 1.67 12.19
N VAL A 50 3.08 0.49 12.79
CA VAL A 50 1.91 0.19 13.63
C VAL A 50 1.84 1.15 14.82
N LEU A 51 2.96 1.38 15.53
CA LEU A 51 3.00 2.28 16.69
C LEU A 51 2.67 3.73 16.29
N THR A 52 3.28 4.25 15.23
CA THR A 52 3.03 5.61 14.74
C THR A 52 1.63 5.82 14.16
N LEU A 53 1.02 4.79 13.56
CA LEU A 53 -0.39 4.85 13.12
C LEU A 53 -1.35 4.83 14.31
N ALA A 54 -1.04 4.07 15.36
CA ALA A 54 -1.84 4.01 16.59
C ALA A 54 -1.73 5.30 17.41
N ASN A 55 -0.57 5.96 17.39
CA ASN A 55 -0.34 7.24 18.02
C ASN A 55 0.60 8.14 17.19
N PRO A 56 0.05 9.04 16.35
CA PRO A 56 0.84 9.93 15.50
C PRO A 56 1.71 10.96 16.24
N LYS A 57 1.53 11.11 17.56
CA LYS A 57 2.35 12.00 18.38
C LYS A 57 3.68 11.37 18.82
N LEU A 58 3.85 10.07 18.60
CA LEU A 58 5.08 9.37 18.93
C LEU A 58 6.23 9.84 18.03
N ASN A 59 7.31 10.30 18.64
CA ASN A 59 8.55 10.60 17.94
C ASN A 59 9.43 9.35 17.88
N LEU A 60 9.00 8.33 17.13
CA LEU A 60 9.76 7.11 16.90
C LEU A 60 10.49 7.18 15.55
N SER A 61 11.80 6.88 15.56
CA SER A 61 12.59 6.74 14.35
C SER A 61 12.18 5.47 13.58
N PRO A 62 12.07 5.49 12.25
CA PRO A 62 11.89 4.27 11.43
C PRO A 62 13.18 3.44 11.27
N PHE A 63 14.29 3.92 11.82
CA PHE A 63 15.58 3.25 11.87
C PHE A 63 15.89 2.87 13.31
N THR A 64 16.17 1.60 13.53
CA THR A 64 16.44 0.95 14.82
C THR A 64 17.49 -0.16 14.62
N ASP A 65 17.89 -0.82 15.69
CA ASP A 65 18.70 -2.04 15.66
C ASP A 65 17.98 -3.24 15.00
N VAL A 66 18.67 -4.38 14.92
CA VAL A 66 18.17 -5.57 14.23
C VAL A 66 16.97 -6.24 14.91
N TYR A 67 16.72 -5.93 16.17
CA TYR A 67 15.65 -6.49 17.00
C TYR A 67 14.52 -5.47 17.26
N GLY A 68 14.78 -4.17 17.10
CA GLY A 68 13.85 -3.13 17.49
C GLY A 68 13.87 -2.84 19.00
N THR A 69 15.02 -3.00 19.68
CA THR A 69 15.09 -2.91 21.15
C THR A 69 14.90 -1.49 21.69
N ASP A 70 15.12 -0.46 20.86
CA ASP A 70 14.85 0.93 21.21
C ASP A 70 13.36 1.33 21.09
N TYR A 71 12.51 0.43 20.57
CA TYR A 71 11.07 0.64 20.53
C TYR A 71 10.40 0.16 21.82
N PRO A 72 9.42 0.91 22.33
CA PRO A 72 8.64 0.46 23.48
C PRO A 72 7.83 -0.79 23.12
N PHE A 73 7.76 -1.75 24.04
CA PHE A 73 6.93 -2.95 23.90
C PHE A 73 5.46 -2.62 23.61
N SER A 74 4.93 -1.58 24.26
CA SER A 74 3.57 -1.07 24.06
C SER A 74 3.54 0.45 24.21
N VAL A 75 2.60 1.10 23.53
CA VAL A 75 2.40 2.56 23.58
C VAL A 75 0.95 2.88 23.92
N GLU A 76 0.73 4.02 24.57
CA GLU A 76 -0.60 4.60 24.64
C GLU A 76 -1.05 5.01 23.22
N THR A 77 -2.28 4.68 22.87
CA THR A 77 -2.86 5.08 21.59
C THR A 77 -3.20 6.56 21.61
N GLY A 78 -3.13 7.24 20.46
CA GLY A 78 -3.44 8.68 20.39
C GLY A 78 -4.91 9.01 20.68
N ARG A 79 -5.78 8.00 20.60
CA ARG A 79 -7.19 7.97 21.00
C ARG A 79 -7.65 6.52 21.15
N VAL A 80 -8.87 6.31 21.66
CA VAL A 80 -9.52 4.99 21.59
C VAL A 80 -9.63 4.55 20.13
N LEU A 81 -9.12 3.35 19.84
CA LEU A 81 -9.14 2.76 18.50
C LEU A 81 -10.41 1.95 18.31
N THR A 82 -11.05 2.11 17.16
CA THR A 82 -12.18 1.29 16.70
C THR A 82 -11.67 0.08 15.92
N VAL A 83 -12.54 -0.91 15.67
CA VAL A 83 -12.20 -2.04 14.78
C VAL A 83 -11.77 -1.56 13.38
N HIS A 84 -12.41 -0.51 12.85
CA HIS A 84 -12.05 0.08 11.56
C HIS A 84 -10.67 0.76 11.56
N ASP A 85 -10.21 1.27 12.71
CA ASP A 85 -8.86 1.78 12.84
C ASP A 85 -7.82 0.66 12.70
N ILE A 86 -8.08 -0.49 13.31
CA ILE A 86 -7.21 -1.67 13.18
C ILE A 86 -7.22 -2.20 11.75
N MET A 87 -8.40 -2.28 11.11
CA MET A 87 -8.52 -2.67 9.69
C MET A 87 -7.73 -1.71 8.77
N ARG A 88 -7.80 -0.39 9.02
CA ARG A 88 -7.00 0.61 8.29
C ARG A 88 -5.50 0.39 8.48
N ILE A 89 -5.05 0.10 9.70
CA ILE A 89 -3.63 -0.22 9.95
C ILE A 89 -3.21 -1.47 9.17
N GLN A 90 -4.04 -2.50 9.13
CA GLN A 90 -3.76 -3.72 8.36
C GLN A 90 -3.63 -3.46 6.85
N ARG A 91 -4.22 -2.37 6.33
CA ARG A 91 -4.21 -1.97 4.91
C ARG A 91 -2.99 -1.17 4.48
N ASP A 92 -2.13 -0.76 5.40
CA ASP A 92 -1.07 0.21 5.16
C ASP A 92 0.12 -0.38 4.37
N HIS A 93 0.65 0.43 3.45
CA HIS A 93 1.87 0.21 2.68
C HIS A 93 2.88 1.37 2.87
N TYR A 94 2.92 1.92 4.08
CA TYR A 94 3.74 3.07 4.48
C TYR A 94 3.36 4.40 3.82
N GLU A 95 2.09 4.58 3.48
CA GLU A 95 1.61 5.77 2.78
C GLU A 95 2.01 7.06 3.51
N ASN A 96 2.45 8.07 2.75
CA ASN A 96 2.91 9.37 3.26
C ASN A 96 4.20 9.31 4.11
N THR A 97 5.09 8.35 3.81
CA THR A 97 6.41 8.26 4.44
C THR A 97 7.49 8.09 3.36
N PRO A 98 8.79 8.22 3.69
CA PRO A 98 9.87 7.89 2.76
C PRO A 98 9.88 6.43 2.27
N PHE A 99 9.07 5.55 2.88
CA PHE A 99 8.96 4.12 2.56
C PHE A 99 7.68 3.77 1.79
N ASP A 100 6.92 4.78 1.38
CA ASP A 100 5.64 4.62 0.70
C ASP A 100 5.79 3.80 -0.60
N LEU A 101 5.21 2.60 -0.60
CA LEU A 101 5.31 1.68 -1.73
C LEU A 101 4.42 2.07 -2.91
N THR A 102 3.51 3.02 -2.74
CA THR A 102 2.68 3.55 -3.82
C THR A 102 3.40 4.60 -4.67
N GLN A 103 4.65 4.94 -4.31
CA GLN A 103 5.43 5.99 -4.94
C GLN A 103 6.69 5.48 -5.63
N GLY A 104 7.20 6.31 -6.54
CA GLY A 104 8.49 6.15 -7.19
C GLY A 104 8.52 5.12 -8.33
N PRO A 105 9.69 4.91 -8.95
CA PRO A 105 9.82 4.05 -10.12
C PRO A 105 9.36 2.60 -9.88
N ALA A 106 9.61 2.08 -8.67
CA ALA A 106 9.26 0.71 -8.31
C ALA A 106 7.74 0.46 -8.23
N SER A 107 6.92 1.51 -8.10
CA SER A 107 5.46 1.39 -8.11
C SER A 107 4.83 1.45 -9.50
N GLY A 108 5.66 1.64 -10.54
CA GLY A 108 5.18 1.87 -11.90
C GLY A 108 4.38 3.18 -12.06
N PRO A 109 3.74 3.40 -13.22
CA PRO A 109 3.07 4.66 -13.53
C PRO A 109 1.75 4.88 -12.77
N TYR A 110 1.24 3.81 -12.16
CA TYR A 110 -0.05 3.78 -11.49
C TYR A 110 0.03 3.54 -9.98
N GLY A 111 1.22 3.44 -9.40
CA GLY A 111 1.39 3.45 -7.94
C GLY A 111 1.11 2.11 -7.25
N ASN A 112 1.36 0.97 -7.90
CA ASN A 112 1.12 -0.35 -7.31
C ASN A 112 2.14 -0.63 -6.18
N PRO A 113 1.71 -0.94 -4.94
CA PRO A 113 2.59 -1.22 -3.82
C PRO A 113 3.17 -2.65 -3.81
N ALA A 114 2.71 -3.55 -4.68
CA ALA A 114 3.20 -4.92 -4.72
C ALA A 114 4.67 -4.99 -5.14
N ARG A 115 5.47 -5.74 -4.38
CA ARG A 115 6.87 -6.05 -4.67
C ARG A 115 7.04 -7.56 -4.65
N TYR A 116 7.16 -8.15 -5.84
CA TYR A 116 7.33 -9.59 -5.98
C TYR A 116 8.77 -9.96 -5.67
N GLY A 117 8.94 -11.06 -4.93
CA GLY A 117 10.27 -11.61 -4.68
C GLY A 117 10.96 -11.93 -5.99
N THR A 118 12.26 -11.67 -6.05
CA THR A 118 13.11 -11.93 -7.22
C THR A 118 13.16 -13.42 -7.58
N GLY A 119 12.87 -14.31 -6.62
CA GLY A 119 12.84 -15.76 -6.87
C GLY A 119 14.21 -16.33 -7.26
N PRO A 120 14.28 -17.64 -7.54
CA PRO A 120 15.55 -18.31 -7.88
C PRO A 120 16.05 -17.97 -9.30
N ASN A 121 15.23 -17.32 -10.12
CA ASN A 121 15.52 -17.03 -11.53
C ASN A 121 16.12 -15.63 -11.76
N VAL A 122 16.52 -14.93 -10.71
CA VAL A 122 17.09 -13.58 -10.85
C VAL A 122 18.62 -13.62 -10.92
N THR A 123 19.14 -12.91 -11.91
CA THR A 123 20.57 -12.68 -12.14
C THR A 123 21.11 -11.45 -11.40
N ALA A 124 20.24 -10.67 -10.75
CA ALA A 124 20.63 -9.53 -9.95
C ALA A 124 21.28 -10.01 -8.64
N PRO A 125 22.43 -9.44 -8.25
CA PRO A 125 23.09 -9.85 -7.04
C PRO A 125 22.21 -9.47 -5.84
N ALA A 126 22.03 -10.42 -4.91
CA ALA A 126 21.30 -10.19 -3.65
C ALA A 126 22.00 -9.13 -2.77
N TRP A 127 23.25 -8.80 -3.11
CA TRP A 127 24.11 -7.86 -2.41
C TRP A 127 24.70 -6.85 -3.40
N SER A 128 24.69 -5.57 -3.03
CA SER A 128 25.38 -4.51 -3.76
C SER A 128 26.08 -3.60 -2.75
N ASN A 129 27.36 -3.28 -2.98
CA ASN A 129 28.16 -2.46 -2.07
C ASN A 129 28.11 -2.90 -0.59
N GLY A 130 28.07 -4.21 -0.34
CA GLY A 130 28.01 -4.77 1.02
C GLY A 130 26.64 -4.69 1.69
N GLN A 131 25.60 -4.25 0.98
CA GLN A 131 24.22 -4.16 1.47
C GLN A 131 23.32 -5.14 0.76
N ARG A 132 22.36 -5.71 1.50
CA ARG A 132 21.35 -6.60 0.91
C ARG A 132 20.29 -5.76 0.20
N MET A 133 20.06 -6.06 -1.06
CA MET A 133 19.08 -5.34 -1.87
C MET A 133 17.69 -5.92 -1.64
N ILE A 134 16.87 -5.24 -0.83
CA ILE A 134 15.49 -5.66 -0.53
C ILE A 134 14.52 -4.48 -0.62
N PHE A 135 13.28 -4.76 -1.02
CA PHE A 135 12.18 -3.82 -0.90
C PHE A 135 11.57 -3.86 0.51
N GLU A 136 10.90 -2.78 0.88
CA GLU A 136 10.07 -2.75 2.08
C GLU A 136 9.02 -3.84 2.06
N ARG A 137 8.74 -4.40 3.24
CA ARG A 137 7.63 -5.31 3.43
C ARG A 137 6.48 -4.57 4.10
N PRO A 138 5.40 -4.23 3.38
CA PRO A 138 4.25 -3.50 3.94
C PRO A 138 3.47 -4.36 4.94
N ILE A 139 2.62 -3.70 5.73
CA ILE A 139 1.68 -4.39 6.63
C ILE A 139 0.66 -5.18 5.80
N SER A 140 0.07 -4.51 4.81
CA SER A 140 -0.79 -5.13 3.82
C SER A 140 0.04 -5.81 2.74
N TYR A 141 0.15 -7.13 2.78
CA TYR A 141 0.99 -7.90 1.87
C TYR A 141 0.15 -8.72 0.87
N HIS A 142 0.52 -8.68 -0.41
CA HIS A 142 -0.26 -9.30 -1.51
C HIS A 142 -0.35 -10.84 -1.45
N THR A 143 0.49 -11.50 -0.63
CA THR A 143 0.39 -12.96 -0.40
C THR A 143 -0.37 -13.33 0.87
N THR A 144 -0.94 -12.35 1.57
CA THR A 144 -1.78 -12.62 2.75
C THR A 144 -2.99 -13.46 2.35
N ALA A 145 -3.11 -14.64 2.96
CA ALA A 145 -4.23 -15.56 2.72
C ALA A 145 -5.53 -15.01 3.33
N TYR A 146 -5.42 -14.45 4.53
CA TYR A 146 -6.52 -13.80 5.25
C TYR A 146 -5.94 -12.89 6.34
N SER A 147 -6.77 -11.98 6.81
CA SER A 147 -6.55 -11.17 8.00
C SER A 147 -7.82 -11.11 8.83
N TYR A 148 -7.70 -10.71 10.09
CA TYR A 148 -8.86 -10.57 10.96
C TYR A 148 -8.65 -9.54 12.07
N VAL A 149 -9.75 -9.07 12.63
CA VAL A 149 -9.81 -8.24 13.84
C VAL A 149 -10.81 -8.86 14.80
N THR A 150 -10.37 -9.24 16.00
CA THR A 150 -11.27 -9.73 17.05
C THR A 150 -11.77 -8.58 17.90
N SER A 151 -13.07 -8.52 18.13
CA SER A 151 -13.72 -7.52 18.99
C SER A 151 -14.53 -8.23 20.06
N LEU A 152 -14.03 -8.19 21.30
CA LEU A 152 -14.76 -8.71 22.45
C LEU A 152 -15.90 -7.75 22.81
N HIS A 153 -17.08 -8.29 23.08
CA HIS A 153 -18.15 -7.49 23.64
C HIS A 153 -17.85 -7.21 25.12
N PRO A 154 -18.02 -5.96 25.61
CA PRO A 154 -17.55 -5.57 26.95
C PRO A 154 -18.25 -6.30 28.10
N THR A 155 -19.46 -6.82 27.90
CA THR A 155 -20.30 -7.38 28.97
C THR A 155 -21.08 -8.65 28.59
N ASN A 156 -20.94 -9.16 27.37
CA ASN A 156 -21.77 -10.27 26.89
C ASN A 156 -20.97 -11.14 25.91
N ASP A 157 -20.44 -12.24 26.43
CA ASP A 157 -19.54 -13.13 25.69
C ASP A 157 -20.19 -13.73 24.43
N ASN A 158 -21.52 -13.81 24.36
CA ASN A 158 -22.24 -14.31 23.19
C ASN A 158 -22.19 -13.37 21.99
N LEU A 159 -21.84 -12.09 22.19
CA LEU A 159 -21.93 -11.04 21.17
C LEU A 159 -20.56 -10.62 20.63
N SER A 160 -19.50 -11.36 20.95
CA SER A 160 -18.16 -11.09 20.42
C SER A 160 -18.07 -11.41 18.93
N LEU A 161 -17.26 -10.64 18.21
CA LEU A 161 -17.12 -10.71 16.77
C LEU A 161 -15.67 -11.02 16.36
N LEU A 162 -15.54 -11.84 15.33
CA LEU A 162 -14.35 -11.92 14.49
C LEU A 162 -14.68 -11.24 13.17
N TRP A 163 -14.04 -10.11 12.90
CA TRP A 163 -14.10 -9.44 11.61
C TRP A 163 -13.10 -10.10 10.67
N PHE A 164 -13.57 -10.87 9.70
CA PHE A 164 -12.76 -11.69 8.81
C PHE A 164 -12.58 -11.03 7.44
N GLY A 165 -11.33 -10.90 6.98
CA GLY A 165 -10.98 -10.42 5.65
C GLY A 165 -10.25 -11.52 4.86
N PRO A 166 -10.88 -12.20 3.90
CA PRO A 166 -10.18 -13.16 3.06
C PRO A 166 -9.34 -12.41 2.00
N TYR A 167 -8.13 -12.90 1.73
CA TYR A 167 -7.08 -12.25 0.91
C TYR A 167 -6.42 -11.03 1.60
N ALA A 168 -5.63 -10.26 0.84
CA ALA A 168 -4.84 -9.15 1.35
C ALA A 168 -5.72 -7.99 1.87
N PRO A 169 -5.36 -7.36 3.02
CA PRO A 169 -6.16 -6.31 3.66
C PRO A 169 -6.60 -5.17 2.75
N HIS A 170 -5.71 -4.70 1.85
CA HIS A 170 -6.00 -3.61 0.91
C HIS A 170 -7.09 -3.94 -0.11
N ALA A 171 -7.32 -5.23 -0.39
CA ALA A 171 -8.23 -5.70 -1.44
C ALA A 171 -9.41 -6.52 -0.90
N THR A 172 -9.64 -6.51 0.42
CA THR A 172 -10.74 -7.23 1.06
C THR A 172 -11.57 -6.32 1.95
N SER A 173 -12.84 -6.65 2.13
CA SER A 173 -13.70 -6.05 3.16
C SER A 173 -13.80 -7.01 4.33
N TYR A 174 -13.75 -6.47 5.55
CA TYR A 174 -13.89 -7.29 6.74
C TYR A 174 -15.36 -7.57 7.04
N VAL A 175 -15.71 -8.85 7.17
CA VAL A 175 -17.05 -9.34 7.45
C VAL A 175 -17.16 -9.71 8.93
N PRO A 176 -18.13 -9.19 9.70
CA PRO A 176 -18.32 -9.59 11.09
C PRO A 176 -18.95 -11.00 11.15
N ILE A 177 -18.27 -11.90 11.83
CA ILE A 177 -18.75 -13.25 12.15
C ILE A 177 -18.83 -13.35 13.67
N TYR A 178 -20.01 -13.68 14.20
CA TYR A 178 -20.16 -13.90 15.64
C TYR A 178 -19.40 -15.14 16.08
N THR A 179 -18.81 -15.10 17.28
CA THR A 179 -18.12 -16.27 17.86
C THR A 179 -19.09 -17.35 18.33
N LYS A 180 -20.35 -16.97 18.60
CA LYS A 180 -21.44 -17.85 19.05
C LYS A 180 -22.32 -18.29 17.87
N VAL A 181 -21.74 -19.06 16.95
CA VAL A 181 -22.42 -19.59 15.75
C VAL A 181 -22.31 -21.11 15.65
N SER A 182 -23.25 -21.75 14.96
CA SER A 182 -23.21 -23.20 14.70
C SER A 182 -22.45 -23.56 13.41
N SER A 183 -22.23 -22.59 12.53
CA SER A 183 -21.48 -22.76 11.29
C SER A 183 -20.83 -21.44 10.85
N VAL A 184 -19.65 -21.53 10.23
CA VAL A 184 -18.99 -20.40 9.57
C VAL A 184 -19.67 -20.16 8.21
N PRO A 185 -19.82 -18.91 7.75
CA PRO A 185 -20.44 -18.63 6.47
C PRO A 185 -19.80 -19.36 5.30
N ALA A 186 -20.61 -19.92 4.40
CA ALA A 186 -20.10 -20.78 3.32
C ALA A 186 -19.05 -20.08 2.46
N LEU A 187 -19.29 -18.83 2.08
CA LEU A 187 -18.42 -18.02 1.22
C LEU A 187 -17.04 -17.68 1.84
N THR A 188 -16.86 -17.92 3.14
CA THR A 188 -15.62 -17.66 3.89
C THR A 188 -15.07 -18.89 4.61
N SER A 189 -15.80 -20.03 4.59
CA SER A 189 -15.42 -21.25 5.32
C SER A 189 -14.51 -22.20 4.54
N HIS A 190 -14.37 -22.01 3.23
CA HIS A 190 -13.61 -22.90 2.37
C HIS A 190 -12.88 -22.14 1.25
N GLY A 191 -11.98 -22.86 0.57
CA GLY A 191 -11.18 -22.37 -0.53
C GLY A 191 -9.96 -23.25 -0.75
N SER A 192 -9.36 -23.18 -1.94
CA SER A 192 -8.14 -23.92 -2.26
C SER A 192 -7.24 -23.07 -3.12
N LEU A 193 -5.98 -22.91 -2.73
CA LEU A 193 -4.95 -22.25 -3.57
C LEU A 193 -4.64 -23.05 -4.85
N ARG A 194 -5.18 -24.27 -5.01
CA ARG A 194 -4.94 -25.14 -6.17
C ARG A 194 -5.92 -24.89 -7.31
N ARG A 195 -7.08 -24.28 -7.06
CA ARG A 195 -8.12 -24.07 -8.06
C ARG A 195 -8.89 -22.80 -7.76
N PHE A 196 -9.02 -21.95 -8.77
CA PHE A 196 -9.87 -20.77 -8.74
C PHE A 196 -11.35 -21.15 -8.61
N ASP A 197 -12.07 -20.41 -7.77
CA ASP A 197 -13.51 -20.53 -7.57
C ASP A 197 -14.12 -19.16 -7.26
N LEU A 198 -14.97 -18.66 -8.16
CA LEU A 198 -15.65 -17.37 -8.00
C LEU A 198 -16.64 -17.35 -6.84
N ASN A 199 -17.13 -18.51 -6.39
CA ASN A 199 -18.04 -18.63 -5.24
C ASN A 199 -17.29 -18.68 -3.90
N VAL A 200 -15.98 -18.38 -3.90
CA VAL A 200 -15.16 -18.27 -2.70
C VAL A 200 -14.62 -16.86 -2.60
N SER A 201 -14.92 -16.17 -1.49
CA SER A 201 -14.58 -14.75 -1.31
C SER A 201 -13.07 -14.48 -1.41
N PHE A 202 -12.23 -15.44 -1.00
CA PHE A 202 -10.78 -15.35 -1.19
C PHE A 202 -10.39 -15.09 -2.66
N TRP A 203 -10.91 -15.90 -3.59
CA TRP A 203 -10.52 -15.83 -4.99
C TRP A 203 -11.11 -14.62 -5.70
N LEU A 204 -12.32 -14.22 -5.34
CA LEU A 204 -12.93 -12.98 -5.83
C LEU A 204 -12.11 -11.75 -5.39
N ASN A 205 -11.73 -11.67 -4.11
CA ASN A 205 -10.90 -10.58 -3.60
C ASN A 205 -9.48 -10.61 -4.19
N ALA A 206 -8.91 -11.80 -4.37
CA ALA A 206 -7.63 -11.96 -5.05
C ALA A 206 -7.68 -11.44 -6.48
N LEU A 207 -8.73 -11.77 -7.23
CA LEU A 207 -8.94 -11.31 -8.60
C LEU A 207 -9.04 -9.78 -8.66
N ILE A 208 -9.86 -9.18 -7.80
CA ILE A 208 -10.03 -7.72 -7.71
C ILE A 208 -8.72 -7.04 -7.32
N GLY A 209 -8.02 -7.53 -6.30
CA GLY A 209 -6.76 -6.93 -5.86
C GLY A 209 -5.66 -6.98 -6.91
N ASN A 210 -5.57 -8.07 -7.67
CA ASN A 210 -4.62 -8.18 -8.77
C ASN A 210 -5.00 -7.25 -9.94
N TYR A 211 -6.28 -7.19 -10.31
CA TYR A 211 -6.75 -6.34 -11.40
C TYR A 211 -6.63 -4.85 -11.05
N ALA A 212 -7.20 -4.44 -9.91
CA ALA A 212 -7.12 -3.07 -9.45
C ALA A 212 -5.67 -2.65 -9.18
N GLY A 213 -4.81 -3.57 -8.77
CA GLY A 213 -3.37 -3.35 -8.64
C GLY A 213 -2.68 -2.94 -9.94
N HIS A 214 -3.17 -3.38 -11.11
CA HIS A 214 -2.62 -2.96 -12.39
C HIS A 214 -2.82 -1.46 -12.66
N PHE A 215 -3.99 -0.93 -12.27
CA PHE A 215 -4.37 0.48 -12.40
C PHE A 215 -4.51 1.17 -11.04
N TYR A 216 -3.60 0.87 -10.09
CA TYR A 216 -3.78 1.11 -8.64
C TYR A 216 -4.37 2.49 -8.30
N LYS A 217 -3.74 3.59 -8.73
CA LYS A 217 -4.19 4.96 -8.44
C LYS A 217 -5.60 5.29 -8.98
N HIS A 218 -6.07 4.57 -9.99
CA HIS A 218 -7.37 4.79 -10.63
C HIS A 218 -8.45 3.83 -10.10
N ALA A 219 -8.11 2.55 -9.95
CA ALA A 219 -9.08 1.51 -9.61
C ALA A 219 -9.25 1.29 -8.09
N MET A 220 -8.19 1.43 -7.30
CA MET A 220 -8.27 1.21 -5.85
C MET A 220 -9.24 2.14 -5.11
N PRO A 221 -9.44 3.42 -5.51
CA PRO A 221 -10.48 4.24 -4.90
C PRO A 221 -11.89 3.62 -4.97
N ALA A 222 -12.22 2.89 -6.04
CA ALA A 222 -13.50 2.18 -6.14
C ALA A 222 -13.56 0.99 -5.15
N VAL A 223 -12.47 0.25 -5.01
CA VAL A 223 -12.35 -0.84 -4.03
C VAL A 223 -12.53 -0.32 -2.61
N VAL A 224 -11.84 0.78 -2.26
CA VAL A 224 -11.92 1.41 -0.94
C VAL A 224 -13.33 1.92 -0.66
N ALA A 225 -14.01 2.52 -1.64
CA ALA A 225 -15.39 2.99 -1.46
C ALA A 225 -16.34 1.85 -1.08
N VAL A 226 -16.24 0.69 -1.75
CA VAL A 226 -17.06 -0.50 -1.45
C VAL A 226 -16.70 -1.11 -0.09
N GLN A 227 -15.41 -1.22 0.24
CA GLN A 227 -14.95 -1.69 1.56
C GLN A 227 -15.57 -0.85 2.69
N LEU A 228 -15.44 0.48 2.61
CA LEU A 228 -15.94 1.39 3.63
C LEU A 228 -17.47 1.33 3.75
N ALA A 229 -18.19 1.24 2.62
CA ALA A 229 -19.64 1.14 2.63
C ALA A 229 -20.12 -0.15 3.30
N LEU A 230 -19.53 -1.30 2.96
CA LEU A 230 -19.87 -2.59 3.55
C LEU A 230 -19.53 -2.65 5.03
N GLU A 231 -18.32 -2.24 5.41
CA GLU A 231 -17.85 -2.25 6.79
C GLU A 231 -18.69 -1.34 7.68
N LYS A 232 -19.03 -0.14 7.18
CA LYS A 232 -19.93 0.77 7.89
C LYS A 232 -21.32 0.19 8.04
N SER A 233 -21.92 -0.33 6.96
CA SER A 233 -23.26 -0.93 7.01
C SER A 233 -23.32 -2.11 7.98
N ALA A 234 -22.28 -2.96 7.98
CA ALA A 234 -22.18 -4.07 8.90
C ALA A 234 -22.00 -3.59 10.35
N ALA A 235 -21.21 -2.55 10.60
CA ALA A 235 -21.02 -1.98 11.94
C ALA A 235 -22.32 -1.34 12.47
N ASP A 236 -23.03 -0.56 11.65
CA ASP A 236 -24.29 0.07 12.02
C ASP A 236 -25.38 -0.97 12.35
N ALA A 237 -25.42 -2.08 11.63
CA ALA A 237 -26.38 -3.16 11.85
C ALA A 237 -26.18 -3.92 13.18
N GLN A 238 -25.01 -3.81 13.82
CA GLN A 238 -24.70 -4.61 15.02
C GLN A 238 -25.67 -4.33 16.17
N GLN A 239 -26.08 -3.08 16.38
CA GLN A 239 -26.95 -2.72 17.49
C GLN A 239 -28.29 -3.49 17.44
N GLU A 240 -28.93 -3.53 16.27
CA GLU A 240 -30.21 -4.21 16.10
C GLU A 240 -30.07 -5.73 16.18
N VAL A 241 -29.04 -6.29 15.52
CA VAL A 241 -28.77 -7.74 15.54
C VAL A 241 -28.53 -8.22 16.96
N GLN A 242 -27.75 -7.48 17.74
CA GLN A 242 -27.39 -7.82 19.13
C GLN A 242 -28.57 -7.66 20.09
N ALA A 243 -29.36 -6.59 19.96
CA ALA A 243 -30.58 -6.42 20.77
C ALA A 243 -31.59 -7.56 20.51
N THR A 244 -31.73 -7.95 19.24
CA THR A 244 -32.59 -9.08 18.85
C THR A 244 -32.07 -10.39 19.41
N ALA A 245 -30.75 -10.64 19.34
CA ALA A 245 -30.10 -11.80 19.94
C ALA A 245 -30.40 -11.93 21.44
N VAL A 246 -30.24 -10.85 22.22
CA VAL A 246 -30.54 -10.85 23.65
C VAL A 246 -32.01 -11.17 23.94
N SER A 247 -32.93 -10.59 23.14
CA SER A 247 -34.37 -10.88 23.25
C SER A 247 -34.70 -12.34 22.94
N ILE A 248 -34.11 -12.90 21.87
CA ILE A 248 -34.27 -14.31 21.50
C ILE A 248 -33.74 -15.23 22.60
N LEU A 249 -32.56 -14.93 23.16
CA LEU A 249 -32.00 -15.73 24.25
C LEU A 249 -32.96 -15.80 25.45
N ALA A 250 -33.55 -14.67 25.83
CA ALA A 250 -34.48 -14.59 26.96
C ALA A 250 -35.81 -15.32 26.70
N ARG A 251 -36.30 -15.33 25.45
CA ARG A 251 -37.63 -15.88 25.10
C ARG A 251 -37.60 -17.32 24.61
N GLU A 252 -36.55 -17.71 23.89
CA GLU A 252 -36.47 -18.97 23.12
C GLU A 252 -35.24 -19.83 23.48
N GLY A 253 -34.26 -19.26 24.20
CA GLY A 253 -33.08 -19.98 24.66
C GLY A 253 -31.90 -19.97 23.68
N GLU A 254 -30.83 -20.66 24.08
CA GLU A 254 -29.51 -20.57 23.43
C GLU A 254 -29.51 -21.07 21.98
N ALA A 255 -30.23 -22.15 21.67
CA ALA A 255 -30.28 -22.69 20.32
C ALA A 255 -30.84 -21.67 19.30
N ALA A 256 -31.88 -20.92 19.68
CA ALA A 256 -32.47 -19.89 18.85
C ALA A 256 -31.54 -18.67 18.70
N LEU A 257 -30.84 -18.28 19.77
CA LEU A 257 -29.80 -17.24 19.72
C LEU A 257 -28.70 -17.61 18.71
N VAL A 258 -28.16 -18.82 18.81
CA VAL A 258 -27.10 -19.32 17.93
C VAL A 258 -27.58 -19.32 16.48
N ALA A 259 -28.81 -19.75 16.21
CA ALA A 259 -29.40 -19.72 14.87
C ALA A 259 -29.48 -18.29 14.30
N HIS A 260 -29.93 -17.32 15.11
CA HIS A 260 -30.00 -15.91 14.71
C HIS A 260 -28.62 -15.32 14.40
N LEU A 261 -27.62 -15.52 15.26
CA LEU A 261 -26.27 -15.03 15.05
C LEU A 261 -25.57 -15.71 13.86
N THR A 262 -25.86 -16.99 13.64
CA THR A 262 -25.38 -17.75 12.46
C THR A 262 -25.96 -17.13 11.19
N ALA A 263 -27.28 -16.93 11.13
CA ALA A 263 -27.95 -16.33 9.98
C ALA A 263 -27.48 -14.89 9.71
N ALA A 264 -27.26 -14.09 10.76
CA ALA A 264 -26.72 -12.75 10.63
C ALA A 264 -25.30 -12.76 10.04
N SER A 265 -24.43 -13.63 10.54
CA SER A 265 -23.06 -13.78 10.02
C SER A 265 -23.05 -14.20 8.55
N ASP A 266 -23.92 -15.14 8.17
CA ASP A 266 -24.06 -15.64 6.80
C ASP A 266 -24.58 -14.56 5.85
N LYS A 267 -25.53 -13.73 6.32
CA LYS A 267 -26.03 -12.57 5.59
C LYS A 267 -24.93 -11.53 5.34
N PHE A 268 -24.13 -11.19 6.36
CA PHE A 268 -23.03 -10.24 6.17
C PHE A 268 -21.99 -10.75 5.17
N ALA A 269 -21.64 -12.04 5.23
CA ALA A 269 -20.71 -12.65 4.27
C ALA A 269 -21.27 -12.65 2.84
N THR A 270 -22.55 -12.98 2.68
CA THR A 270 -23.25 -12.98 1.38
C THR A 270 -23.28 -11.58 0.78
N SER A 271 -23.72 -10.57 1.55
CA SER A 271 -23.77 -9.18 1.08
C SER A 271 -22.39 -8.65 0.70
N ALA A 272 -21.34 -8.99 1.46
CA ALA A 272 -19.98 -8.59 1.11
C ALA A 272 -19.51 -9.24 -0.20
N HIS A 273 -19.77 -10.53 -0.39
CA HIS A 273 -19.41 -11.25 -1.61
C HIS A 273 -20.13 -10.70 -2.84
N GLU A 274 -21.45 -10.49 -2.76
CA GLU A 274 -22.26 -9.94 -3.85
C GLU A 274 -21.80 -8.53 -4.24
N ALA A 275 -21.51 -7.68 -3.25
CA ALA A 275 -20.98 -6.34 -3.49
C ALA A 275 -19.58 -6.36 -4.12
N PHE A 276 -18.71 -7.29 -3.72
CA PHE A 276 -17.41 -7.47 -4.36
C PHE A 276 -17.54 -8.04 -5.77
N TYR A 277 -18.53 -8.90 -6.03
CA TYR A 277 -18.79 -9.39 -7.39
C TYR A 277 -19.25 -8.25 -8.30
N ALA A 278 -20.16 -7.39 -7.82
CA ALA A 278 -20.57 -6.19 -8.54
C ALA A 278 -19.38 -5.22 -8.75
N LEU A 279 -18.53 -5.04 -7.74
CA LEU A 279 -17.30 -4.26 -7.85
C LEU A 279 -16.36 -4.82 -8.92
N PHE A 280 -16.20 -6.15 -9.00
CA PHE A 280 -15.37 -6.76 -10.04
C PHE A 280 -15.88 -6.43 -11.45
N VAL A 281 -17.19 -6.59 -11.68
CA VAL A 281 -17.82 -6.24 -12.97
C VAL A 281 -17.61 -4.76 -13.30
N ASP A 282 -17.82 -3.88 -12.33
CA ASP A 282 -17.62 -2.44 -12.50
C ASP A 282 -16.16 -2.09 -12.79
N VAL A 283 -15.20 -2.59 -12.00
CA VAL A 283 -13.78 -2.26 -12.14
C VAL A 283 -13.24 -2.70 -13.50
N VAL A 284 -13.61 -3.89 -13.98
CA VAL A 284 -13.18 -4.39 -15.30
C VAL A 284 -13.78 -3.57 -16.44
N THR A 285 -15.04 -3.14 -16.30
CA THR A 285 -15.72 -2.33 -17.33
C THR A 285 -15.20 -0.90 -17.34
N ARG A 286 -14.91 -0.34 -16.16
CA ARG A 286 -14.55 1.06 -15.96
C ARG A 286 -13.07 1.33 -16.22
N PHE A 287 -12.17 0.42 -15.87
CA PHE A 287 -10.73 0.64 -15.92
C PHE A 287 -10.05 -0.43 -16.77
N HIS A 288 -9.86 -0.15 -18.06
CA HIS A 288 -9.21 -1.08 -18.98
C HIS A 288 -8.52 -0.36 -20.12
N ASP A 289 -7.55 -1.03 -20.74
CA ASP A 289 -6.83 -0.56 -21.94
C ASP A 289 -6.24 0.86 -21.79
N GLY A 290 -5.74 1.18 -20.59
CA GLY A 290 -5.16 2.49 -20.27
C GLY A 290 -6.18 3.64 -20.25
N SER A 291 -7.48 3.32 -20.15
CA SER A 291 -8.58 4.27 -20.22
C SER A 291 -9.60 4.05 -19.11
N ILE A 292 -10.24 5.14 -18.71
CA ILE A 292 -11.31 5.21 -17.73
C ILE A 292 -12.61 5.49 -18.49
N PHE A 293 -13.55 4.55 -18.41
CA PHE A 293 -14.84 4.65 -19.07
C PHE A 293 -15.90 5.08 -18.07
N SER A 294 -16.83 5.93 -18.48
CA SER A 294 -17.95 6.37 -17.65
C SER A 294 -19.20 6.61 -18.49
N ASP A 295 -20.28 7.02 -17.81
CA ASP A 295 -21.56 7.36 -18.44
C ASP A 295 -22.19 6.18 -19.18
N PHE A 296 -22.11 4.98 -18.59
CA PHE A 296 -22.63 3.72 -19.17
C PHE A 296 -24.14 3.72 -19.47
N ALA A 297 -24.91 4.65 -18.90
CA ALA A 297 -26.33 4.81 -19.16
C ALA A 297 -26.66 5.84 -20.26
N SER A 298 -25.66 6.57 -20.76
CA SER A 298 -25.81 7.59 -21.80
C SER A 298 -25.71 6.98 -23.20
N GLU A 299 -26.22 7.68 -24.21
CA GLU A 299 -26.11 7.26 -25.62
C GLU A 299 -24.65 7.15 -26.09
N SER A 300 -23.77 7.97 -25.53
CA SER A 300 -22.33 7.91 -25.75
C SER A 300 -21.60 7.78 -24.41
N MET A 301 -20.59 6.93 -24.37
CA MET A 301 -19.71 6.75 -23.22
C MET A 301 -18.64 7.83 -23.21
N THR A 302 -18.28 8.32 -22.03
CA THR A 302 -17.08 9.13 -21.86
C THR A 302 -15.87 8.21 -21.71
N VAL A 303 -14.80 8.52 -22.44
CA VAL A 303 -13.53 7.80 -22.37
C VAL A 303 -12.42 8.78 -22.04
N SER A 304 -11.74 8.55 -20.91
CA SER A 304 -10.62 9.36 -20.46
C SER A 304 -9.35 8.52 -20.42
N ALA A 305 -8.28 8.97 -21.07
CA ALA A 305 -7.00 8.28 -20.99
C ALA A 305 -6.42 8.39 -19.57
N MET A 306 -5.99 7.27 -18.99
CA MET A 306 -5.27 7.28 -17.70
C MET A 306 -3.95 8.05 -17.80
N GLY A 307 -3.30 7.93 -18.96
CA GLY A 307 -2.01 8.54 -19.26
C GLY A 307 -0.86 8.00 -18.41
N TYR A 308 0.36 8.33 -18.82
CA TYR A 308 1.55 8.11 -18.00
C TYR A 308 1.99 9.43 -17.37
N PRO A 309 2.38 9.44 -16.09
CA PRO A 309 2.93 10.64 -15.50
C PRO A 309 4.30 10.97 -16.12
N SER A 310 4.60 12.26 -16.30
CA SER A 310 5.82 12.72 -16.97
C SER A 310 7.09 12.16 -16.33
N TRP A 311 7.14 12.10 -14.99
CA TRP A 311 8.27 11.54 -14.26
C TRP A 311 8.54 10.08 -14.66
N TRP A 312 7.49 9.29 -14.92
CA TRP A 312 7.65 7.89 -15.28
C TRP A 312 8.12 7.76 -16.72
N LEU A 313 7.57 8.58 -17.62
CA LEU A 313 8.03 8.67 -19.01
C LEU A 313 9.51 9.06 -19.11
N GLU A 314 9.96 10.01 -18.29
CA GLU A 314 11.37 10.39 -18.17
C GLU A 314 12.23 9.23 -17.69
N GLU A 315 11.75 8.47 -16.70
CA GLU A 315 12.51 7.38 -16.09
C GLU A 315 12.65 6.16 -17.00
N VAL A 316 11.65 5.88 -17.83
CA VAL A 316 11.72 4.83 -18.85
C VAL A 316 12.39 5.30 -20.16
N GLY A 317 12.89 6.53 -20.22
CA GLY A 317 13.62 7.06 -21.37
C GLY A 317 12.74 7.40 -22.58
N TYR A 318 11.44 7.64 -22.37
CA TYR A 318 10.49 7.95 -23.45
C TYR A 318 10.90 9.18 -24.27
N PHE A 319 11.50 10.19 -23.62
CA PHE A 319 11.94 11.42 -24.26
C PHE A 319 13.34 11.33 -24.90
N GLY A 320 13.90 10.12 -25.02
CA GLY A 320 15.25 9.87 -25.51
C GLY A 320 16.30 9.85 -24.39
N PRO A 321 17.58 9.60 -24.74
CA PRO A 321 18.66 9.50 -23.76
C PRO A 321 18.80 10.78 -22.95
N LYS A 322 18.80 10.68 -21.61
CA LYS A 322 19.22 11.77 -20.71
C LYS A 322 20.61 12.19 -21.17
N ALA A 323 20.79 13.45 -21.60
CA ALA A 323 22.07 13.93 -22.11
C ALA A 323 23.17 13.60 -21.10
N ALA A 324 24.12 12.77 -21.52
CA ALA A 324 25.24 12.40 -20.68
C ALA A 324 26.06 13.68 -20.41
N ASN A 325 26.20 13.99 -19.12
CA ASN A 325 27.00 15.07 -18.55
C ASN A 325 26.33 16.45 -18.55
N GLY A 326 26.25 17.00 -17.32
CA GLY A 326 25.95 18.38 -17.09
C GLY A 326 26.89 19.30 -17.86
N VAL A 327 26.32 20.03 -18.80
CA VAL A 327 26.64 21.44 -18.92
C VAL A 327 25.34 22.13 -18.57
N ALA A 328 25.26 22.69 -17.37
CA ALA A 328 24.32 23.76 -17.13
C ALA A 328 24.64 24.82 -18.19
N VAL A 329 23.80 24.89 -19.24
CA VAL A 329 23.77 26.04 -20.12
C VAL A 329 23.18 27.15 -19.26
N THR A 330 24.02 27.71 -18.39
CA THR A 330 23.69 28.91 -17.64
C THR A 330 23.39 29.97 -18.68
N GLY A 331 22.32 30.75 -18.45
CA GLY A 331 21.88 31.78 -19.40
C GLY A 331 23.00 32.73 -19.86
N ALA A 332 24.11 32.82 -19.11
CA ALA A 332 25.34 33.52 -19.48
C ALA A 332 26.01 33.02 -20.78
N LEU A 333 25.99 31.71 -21.08
CA LEU A 333 26.58 31.16 -22.31
C LEU A 333 25.74 31.51 -23.54
N VAL A 334 24.41 31.45 -23.40
CA VAL A 334 23.47 31.89 -24.44
C VAL A 334 23.57 33.40 -24.64
N LEU A 335 23.62 34.19 -23.55
CA LEU A 335 23.82 35.64 -23.64
C LEU A 335 25.15 35.99 -24.31
N GLY A 336 26.22 35.27 -23.98
CA GLY A 336 27.55 35.46 -24.57
C GLY A 336 27.55 35.24 -26.08
N VAL A 337 26.97 34.13 -26.55
CA VAL A 337 26.87 33.83 -27.98
C VAL A 337 25.99 34.86 -28.70
N VAL A 338 24.84 35.23 -28.14
CA VAL A 338 23.95 36.25 -28.73
C VAL A 338 24.64 37.61 -28.81
N THR A 339 25.42 37.99 -27.78
CA THR A 339 26.15 39.27 -27.75
C THR A 339 27.27 39.29 -28.79
N VAL A 340 28.01 38.20 -28.95
CA VAL A 340 29.07 38.10 -29.98
C VAL A 340 28.49 38.19 -31.38
N VAL A 341 27.36 37.54 -31.65
CA VAL A 341 26.68 37.62 -32.96
C VAL A 341 26.18 39.03 -33.22
N ALA A 342 25.57 39.69 -32.24
CA ALA A 342 25.10 41.07 -32.38
C ALA A 342 26.26 42.06 -32.63
N LEU A 343 27.38 41.90 -31.93
CA LEU A 343 28.59 42.70 -32.14
C LEU A 343 29.22 42.47 -33.50
N ALA A 344 29.27 41.22 -33.99
CA ALA A 344 29.79 40.89 -35.31
C ALA A 344 28.94 41.50 -36.44
N VAL A 345 27.61 41.46 -36.32
CA VAL A 345 26.69 42.10 -37.26
C VAL A 345 26.84 43.63 -37.22
N GLY A 346 26.93 44.21 -36.02
CA GLY A 346 27.16 45.66 -35.87
C GLY A 346 28.50 46.11 -36.47
N LEU A 347 29.57 45.35 -36.27
CA LEU A 347 30.89 45.63 -36.83
C LEU A 347 30.88 45.52 -38.36
N GLY A 348 30.23 44.48 -38.91
CA GLY A 348 30.06 44.31 -40.36
C GLY A 348 29.30 45.47 -41.01
N PHE A 349 28.21 45.93 -40.38
CA PHE A 349 27.45 47.09 -40.86
C PHE A 349 28.27 48.40 -40.80
N TRP A 350 29.04 48.60 -39.73
CA TRP A 350 29.90 49.79 -39.58
C TRP A 350 31.05 49.81 -40.60
N LEU A 351 31.71 48.68 -40.81
CA LEU A 351 32.76 48.53 -41.84
C LEU A 351 32.20 48.76 -43.25
N GLY A 352 31.04 48.17 -43.56
CA GLY A 352 30.38 48.35 -44.86
C GLY A 352 30.00 49.81 -45.16
N ARG A 353 29.61 50.58 -44.14
CA ARG A 353 29.32 52.02 -44.29
C ARG A 353 30.56 52.87 -44.58
N ARG A 354 31.74 52.47 -44.09
CA ARG A 354 33.00 53.20 -44.34
C ARG A 354 33.50 53.00 -45.77
N THR A 355 33.31 51.81 -46.35
CA THR A 355 33.73 51.51 -47.73
C THR A 355 32.90 52.20 -48.81
N SER A 356 31.66 52.62 -48.52
CA SER A 356 30.77 53.26 -49.48
C SER A 356 31.02 54.76 -49.73
N THR A 357 32.12 55.33 -49.23
CA THR A 357 32.48 56.75 -49.43
C THR A 357 33.61 57.01 -50.43
N VAL A 358 34.07 55.99 -51.16
CA VAL A 358 35.03 56.17 -52.25
C VAL A 358 34.29 56.51 -53.55
N LYS A 359 34.41 57.77 -54.00
CA LYS A 359 33.89 58.27 -55.28
C LYS A 359 34.42 57.43 -56.45
N SER A 360 33.54 56.81 -57.24
CA SER A 360 33.92 56.26 -58.54
C SER A 360 34.12 57.39 -59.56
N LYS A 361 35.32 57.43 -60.18
CA LYS A 361 35.57 58.21 -61.40
C LYS A 361 35.17 57.33 -62.59
N GLY A 362 34.31 57.86 -63.46
CA GLY A 362 33.92 57.21 -64.71
C GLY A 362 34.94 57.35 -65.83
N TYR A 363 34.79 56.53 -66.88
CA TYR A 363 35.13 56.67 -68.31
C TYR A 363 34.77 55.30 -68.95
N ALA A 364 34.52 55.09 -70.23
CA ALA A 364 33.88 55.80 -71.33
C ALA A 364 33.72 54.75 -72.45
N PHE A 365 32.78 55.02 -73.37
CA PHE A 365 32.54 54.28 -74.62
C PHE A 365 33.82 53.94 -75.40
N ILE A 366 33.85 52.75 -76.02
CA ILE A 366 34.38 52.56 -77.39
C ILE A 366 33.52 51.49 -78.13
N LYS A 367 32.94 51.97 -79.24
CA LYS A 367 32.31 51.35 -80.43
C LYS A 367 31.48 50.09 -80.32
#